data_AF-A0A965E193-F1
#
_entry.id   AF-A0A965E193-F1
#
_cell.length_a   1.000
_cell.length_b   1.000
_cell.length_c   1.000
_cell.angle_alpha   90.00
_cell.angle_beta   90.00
_cell.angle_gamma   90.00
#
_symmetry.space_group_name_H-M   'P 1'
#
loop_
_entity.id
_entity.type
_entity.pdbx_description
1 polymer ?
#
loop_
_entity_poly.entity_id
_entity_poly.type
_entity_poly.pdbx_seq_one_letter_code
_entity_poly.pdbx_strand_id
1 'polypeptide(L)'
;MTDIRKPVADLLTDYDIFDPEFVKNPYPGYSEIRESQCPIAHTDRYQGSWLPTRYEDVVAIAQEFETFTSRQILVMPPAEGRNEGAYAGVAAPPITSDPPDHHWHRRLILPIFSPQSVAKYEQGTRDLCNALIDEFIDKGTADAAADYAQHIPVRVIATMLGVPLEMEPEFTEWVRGVLENMTDGEVRIKAFRNIVEFFIGQVEDRKKNPRENDLITELMNAEVEGKKVPIEYVLGVCQLMLVAGIDTTWSAIGSCMWHMAKHPEHRKQLRENPDLWPTAIEELLRVYAPVTMARIVDHDIEFQGCPMKAGDRVLMAFPAANRDPRQFENPDEVILDRENNRH
;
A
#
# COMPACT_ATOMS: atom_id res chain seq x y z
N MET A 1 -5.57 -4.42 30.62
CA MET A 1 -5.88 -4.80 29.23
C MET A 1 -7.19 -4.15 28.89
N THR A 2 -7.14 -3.08 28.09
CA THR A 2 -8.32 -2.45 27.50
C THR A 2 -9.03 -3.49 26.65
N ASP A 3 -10.35 -3.59 26.77
CA ASP A 3 -11.12 -4.51 25.93
C ASP A 3 -11.20 -3.90 24.52
N ILE A 4 -10.22 -4.28 23.68
CA ILE A 4 -9.98 -3.77 22.32
C ILE A 4 -11.13 -4.02 21.33
N ARG A 5 -12.24 -4.63 21.76
CA ARG A 5 -13.43 -4.88 20.93
C ARG A 5 -14.68 -4.16 21.42
N LYS A 6 -14.57 -3.31 22.44
CA LYS A 6 -15.68 -2.44 22.83
C LYS A 6 -15.96 -1.41 21.73
N PRO A 7 -17.21 -0.95 21.58
CA PRO A 7 -17.53 0.15 20.67
C PRO A 7 -16.65 1.37 20.97
N VAL A 8 -16.26 2.09 19.92
CA VAL A 8 -15.52 3.35 20.03
C VAL A 8 -16.36 4.37 20.80
N ALA A 9 -15.78 4.94 21.86
CA ALA A 9 -16.45 5.93 22.69
C ALA A 9 -16.21 7.37 22.22
N ASP A 10 -14.99 7.65 21.74
CA ASP A 10 -14.52 8.96 21.28
C ASP A 10 -13.42 8.74 20.23
N LEU A 11 -13.59 9.28 19.02
CA LEU A 11 -12.62 9.13 17.94
C LEU A 11 -11.30 9.85 18.22
N LEU A 12 -11.29 10.88 19.07
CA LEU A 12 -10.07 11.61 19.39
C LEU A 12 -9.14 10.83 20.32
N THR A 13 -9.69 9.94 21.15
CA THR A 13 -8.95 9.29 22.24
C THR A 13 -9.05 7.76 22.27
N ASP A 14 -9.91 7.15 21.44
CA ASP A 14 -10.15 5.70 21.39
C ASP A 14 -10.57 5.22 19.98
N TYR A 15 -10.05 5.85 18.91
CA TYR A 15 -10.38 5.39 17.55
C TYR A 15 -9.99 3.91 17.34
N ASP A 16 -10.72 3.25 16.46
CA ASP A 16 -10.49 1.86 16.08
C ASP A 16 -10.62 1.72 14.56
N ILE A 17 -9.50 1.42 13.90
CA ILE A 17 -9.44 1.28 12.44
C ILE A 17 -10.16 0.01 11.94
N PHE A 18 -10.52 -0.91 12.84
CA PHE A 18 -11.28 -2.12 12.54
C PHE A 18 -12.74 -2.02 12.98
N ASP A 19 -13.18 -0.87 13.51
CA ASP A 19 -14.60 -0.64 13.77
C ASP A 19 -15.38 -0.76 12.44
N PRO A 20 -16.45 -1.59 12.39
CA PRO A 20 -17.16 -1.84 11.13
C PRO A 20 -17.75 -0.58 10.48
N GLU A 21 -18.19 0.41 11.27
CA GLU A 21 -18.72 1.65 10.71
C GLU A 21 -17.60 2.56 10.23
N PHE A 22 -16.45 2.58 10.91
CA PHE A 22 -15.25 3.26 10.44
C PHE A 22 -14.74 2.67 9.11
N VAL A 23 -14.61 1.35 9.02
CA VAL A 23 -14.17 0.64 7.79
C VAL A 23 -15.11 0.93 6.62
N LYS A 24 -16.42 0.98 6.87
CA LYS A 24 -17.43 1.24 5.84
C LYS A 24 -17.37 2.67 5.29
N ASN A 25 -17.07 3.66 6.13
CA ASN A 25 -16.93 5.06 5.72
C ASN A 25 -16.08 5.85 6.72
N PRO A 26 -14.75 5.92 6.53
CA PRO A 26 -13.85 6.55 7.51
C PRO A 26 -13.84 8.08 7.42
N TYR A 27 -14.33 8.66 6.33
CA TYR A 27 -14.17 10.10 6.03
C TYR A 27 -14.86 11.05 7.01
N PRO A 28 -16.10 10.77 7.51
CA PRO A 28 -16.69 11.57 8.57
C PRO A 28 -15.83 11.58 9.84
N GLY A 29 -15.28 10.42 10.23
CA GLY A 29 -14.40 10.32 11.39
C GLY A 29 -13.09 11.08 11.20
N TYR A 30 -12.47 10.99 10.02
CA TYR A 30 -11.31 11.82 9.68
C TYR A 30 -11.62 13.31 9.73
N SER A 31 -12.81 13.73 9.25
CA SER A 31 -13.21 15.13 9.31
C SER A 31 -13.44 15.62 10.73
N GLU A 32 -14.04 14.79 11.60
CA GLU A 32 -14.23 15.10 13.01
C GLU A 32 -12.89 15.33 13.71
N ILE A 33 -11.93 14.41 13.52
CA ILE A 33 -10.59 14.54 14.10
C ILE A 33 -9.90 15.81 13.59
N ARG A 34 -9.90 16.03 12.27
CA ARG A 34 -9.20 17.14 11.60
C ARG A 34 -9.66 18.53 12.06
N GLU A 35 -10.96 18.69 12.30
CA GLU A 35 -11.57 19.96 12.72
C GLU A 35 -11.63 20.12 14.25
N SER A 36 -11.17 19.13 15.02
CA SER A 36 -11.06 19.23 16.47
C SER A 36 -9.94 20.19 16.91
N GLN A 37 -9.84 20.41 18.23
CA GLN A 37 -8.76 21.21 18.81
C GLN A 37 -7.38 20.58 18.64
N CYS A 38 -7.30 19.24 18.55
CA CYS A 38 -6.08 18.48 18.34
C CYS A 38 -6.27 17.55 17.13
N PRO A 39 -5.78 17.91 15.93
CA PRO A 39 -6.03 17.18 14.68
C PRO A 39 -5.25 15.85 14.56
N ILE A 40 -4.72 15.37 15.67
CA ILE A 40 -3.98 14.13 15.81
C ILE A 40 -4.67 13.33 16.92
N ALA A 41 -5.44 12.33 16.54
CA ALA A 41 -6.11 11.44 17.49
C ALA A 41 -5.10 10.44 18.07
N HIS A 42 -5.43 9.88 19.22
CA HIS A 42 -4.69 8.79 19.85
C HIS A 42 -5.64 7.66 20.24
N THR A 43 -5.14 6.43 20.29
CA THR A 43 -5.85 5.27 20.82
C THR A 43 -4.88 4.38 21.57
N ASP A 44 -5.31 3.74 22.67
CA ASP A 44 -4.54 2.69 23.36
C ASP A 44 -4.78 1.29 22.78
N ARG A 45 -5.69 1.17 21.80
CA ARG A 45 -5.98 -0.10 21.13
C ARG A 45 -4.75 -0.60 20.40
N TYR A 46 -4.61 -1.92 20.32
CA TYR A 46 -3.54 -2.58 19.59
C TYR A 46 -2.11 -2.11 19.94
N GLN A 47 -1.87 -1.81 21.23
CA GLN A 47 -0.60 -1.28 21.76
C GLN A 47 -0.30 0.18 21.43
N GLY A 48 -1.30 0.97 21.06
CA GLY A 48 -1.16 2.41 20.94
C GLY A 48 -0.84 2.89 19.54
N SER A 49 -1.52 3.95 19.09
CA SER A 49 -1.12 4.67 17.88
C SER A 49 -1.70 6.07 17.77
N TRP A 50 -0.93 6.97 17.16
CA TRP A 50 -1.32 8.33 16.79
C TRP A 50 -1.87 8.38 15.36
N LEU A 51 -2.87 9.21 15.10
CA LEU A 51 -3.55 9.35 13.81
C LEU A 51 -3.65 10.83 13.43
N PRO A 52 -2.62 11.39 12.75
CA PRO A 52 -2.71 12.72 12.13
C PRO A 52 -3.69 12.71 10.95
N THR A 53 -4.49 13.77 10.82
CA THR A 53 -5.52 13.86 9.77
C THR A 53 -5.41 15.08 8.86
N ARG A 54 -4.58 16.07 9.22
CA ARG A 54 -4.26 17.20 8.34
C ARG A 54 -3.18 16.85 7.34
N TYR A 55 -3.29 17.43 6.15
CA TYR A 55 -2.34 17.19 5.06
C TYR A 55 -0.91 17.58 5.47
N GLU A 56 -0.75 18.76 6.06
CA GLU A 56 0.57 19.28 6.46
C GLU A 56 1.27 18.38 7.48
N ASP A 57 0.53 17.83 8.45
CA ASP A 57 1.08 16.97 9.50
C ASP A 57 1.51 15.62 8.92
N VAL A 58 0.67 15.01 8.07
CA VAL A 58 0.99 13.75 7.40
C VAL A 58 2.21 13.90 6.49
N VAL A 59 2.31 15.01 5.74
CA VAL A 59 3.48 15.29 4.89
C VAL A 59 4.74 15.51 5.72
N ALA A 60 4.66 16.28 6.81
CA ALA A 60 5.79 16.52 7.69
C ALA A 60 6.34 15.22 8.29
N ILE A 61 5.46 14.34 8.79
CA ILE A 61 5.82 13.02 9.32
C ILE A 61 6.42 12.14 8.22
N ALA A 62 5.85 12.15 7.02
CA ALA A 62 6.36 11.35 5.91
C ALA A 62 7.76 11.76 5.44
N GLN A 63 8.11 13.05 5.56
CA GLN A 63 9.40 13.61 5.16
C GLN A 63 10.48 13.50 6.25
N GLU A 64 10.09 13.52 7.52
CA GLU A 64 11.00 13.55 8.67
C GLU A 64 11.39 12.14 9.13
N PHE A 65 12.11 11.42 8.26
CA PHE A 65 12.45 10.01 8.47
C PHE A 65 13.45 9.75 9.61
N GLU A 66 14.20 10.76 10.07
CA GLU A 66 15.13 10.62 11.19
C GLU A 66 14.37 10.44 12.51
N THR A 67 13.24 11.14 12.65
CA THR A 67 12.37 11.03 13.82
C THR A 67 11.30 9.95 13.64
N PHE A 68 10.70 9.86 12.45
CA PHE A 68 9.65 8.92 12.11
C PHE A 68 10.20 7.83 11.17
N THR A 69 10.79 6.80 11.76
CA THR A 69 11.46 5.72 11.04
C THR A 69 10.47 4.77 10.35
N SER A 70 10.90 4.19 9.22
CA SER A 70 10.15 3.18 8.45
C SER A 70 10.49 1.74 8.86
N ARG A 71 11.28 1.51 9.92
CA ARG A 71 11.66 0.14 10.36
C ARG A 71 10.46 -0.77 10.66
N GLN A 72 9.30 -0.20 11.01
CA GLN A 72 8.01 -0.87 10.99
C GLN A 72 7.00 0.00 10.25
N ILE A 73 6.25 -0.59 9.33
CA ILE A 73 5.32 0.12 8.45
C ILE A 73 3.84 -0.20 8.70
N LEU A 74 3.58 -1.10 9.66
CA LEU A 74 2.25 -1.50 10.07
C LEU A 74 1.94 -0.90 11.44
N VAL A 75 0.70 -0.44 11.62
CA VAL A 75 0.20 0.04 12.92
C VAL A 75 0.00 -1.11 13.90
N MET A 76 -0.16 -2.34 13.39
CA MET A 76 -0.23 -3.52 14.23
C MET A 76 1.17 -3.90 14.72
N PRO A 77 1.32 -4.19 16.03
CA PRO A 77 2.58 -4.63 16.58
C PRO A 77 3.01 -5.97 15.96
N PRO A 78 4.33 -6.22 15.85
CA PRO A 78 4.83 -7.51 15.39
C PRO A 78 4.40 -8.62 16.36
N ALA A 79 4.29 -9.84 15.85
CA ALA A 79 4.09 -11.02 16.70
C ALA A 79 5.28 -11.19 17.66
N GLU A 80 5.00 -11.64 18.89
CA GLU A 80 6.01 -11.86 19.92
C GLU A 80 7.18 -12.73 19.41
N GLY A 81 8.41 -12.33 19.70
CA GLY A 81 9.63 -13.08 19.35
C GLY A 81 10.21 -12.81 17.96
N ARG A 82 9.69 -11.83 17.19
CA ARG A 82 10.36 -11.35 15.97
C ARG A 82 11.37 -10.25 16.29
N ASN A 83 12.58 -10.36 15.74
CA ASN A 83 13.63 -9.34 15.88
C ASN A 83 13.29 -8.07 15.09
N GLU A 84 13.88 -6.95 15.48
CA GLU A 84 13.86 -5.67 14.75
C GLU A 84 15.09 -5.52 13.84
N GLY A 85 14.98 -4.71 12.77
CA GLY A 85 16.06 -4.40 11.84
C GLY A 85 15.68 -4.55 10.37
N ALA A 86 16.51 -4.03 9.45
CA ALA A 86 16.24 -3.97 8.01
C ALA A 86 16.01 -5.33 7.33
N TYR A 87 16.34 -6.44 8.01
CA TYR A 87 16.21 -7.82 7.54
C TYR A 87 15.49 -8.75 8.53
N ALA A 88 14.88 -8.21 9.59
CA ALA A 88 14.22 -9.01 10.61
C ALA A 88 12.70 -9.03 10.41
N GLY A 89 12.08 -10.22 10.46
CA GLY A 89 10.63 -10.37 10.41
C GLY A 89 10.01 -9.83 9.11
N VAL A 90 9.20 -8.77 9.23
CA VAL A 90 8.39 -8.12 8.15
C VAL A 90 9.25 -7.32 7.16
N ALA A 91 10.57 -7.34 7.30
CA ALA A 91 11.51 -6.64 6.44
C ALA A 91 11.23 -6.85 4.94
N ALA A 92 10.97 -5.74 4.27
CA ALA A 92 10.62 -5.66 2.86
C ALA A 92 11.30 -4.40 2.26
N PRO A 93 12.63 -4.35 2.16
CA PRO A 93 13.32 -3.19 1.64
C PRO A 93 12.86 -2.86 0.20
N PRO A 94 12.84 -1.57 -0.20
CA PRO A 94 13.25 -0.41 0.59
C PRO A 94 12.19 0.12 1.57
N ILE A 95 10.94 -0.38 1.56
CA ILE A 95 9.85 0.23 2.35
C ILE A 95 10.10 0.15 3.87
N THR A 96 10.85 -0.86 4.33
CA THR A 96 11.24 -1.02 5.73
C THR A 96 12.68 -0.55 6.03
N SER A 97 13.17 0.46 5.31
CA SER A 97 14.55 0.95 5.44
C SER A 97 14.59 2.46 5.62
N ASP A 98 15.47 2.91 6.50
CA ASP A 98 15.86 4.32 6.58
C ASP A 98 17.22 4.53 5.89
N PRO A 99 17.59 5.78 5.54
CA PRO A 99 18.96 6.11 5.19
C PRO A 99 19.96 5.67 6.27
N PRO A 100 21.18 5.24 5.90
CA PRO A 100 21.71 5.18 4.53
C PRO A 100 21.27 3.96 3.72
N ASP A 101 20.75 2.91 4.36
CA ASP A 101 20.43 1.64 3.68
C ASP A 101 19.34 1.80 2.61
N HIS A 102 18.33 2.62 2.91
CA HIS A 102 17.28 2.97 1.96
C HIS A 102 17.84 3.45 0.60
N HIS A 103 18.94 4.21 0.58
CA HIS A 103 19.47 4.78 -0.67
C HIS A 103 19.90 3.69 -1.65
N TRP A 104 20.68 2.71 -1.20
CA TRP A 104 21.15 1.65 -2.08
C TRP A 104 20.04 0.63 -2.34
N HIS A 105 19.20 0.31 -1.34
CA HIS A 105 18.01 -0.51 -1.53
C HIS A 105 17.10 0.04 -2.63
N ARG A 106 16.79 1.33 -2.59
CA ARG A 106 15.94 1.98 -3.59
C ARG A 106 16.64 2.05 -4.95
N ARG A 107 17.93 2.40 -4.98
CA ARG A 107 18.69 2.54 -6.23
C ARG A 107 18.68 1.28 -7.09
N LEU A 108 18.72 0.10 -6.47
CA LEU A 108 18.76 -1.17 -7.19
C LEU A 108 17.43 -1.50 -7.92
N ILE A 109 16.30 -1.11 -7.34
CA ILE A 109 14.99 -1.44 -7.93
C ILE A 109 14.39 -0.34 -8.80
N LEU A 110 14.83 0.92 -8.63
CA LEU A 110 14.33 2.05 -9.41
C LEU A 110 14.33 1.85 -10.95
N PRO A 111 15.36 1.25 -11.57
CA PRO A 111 15.38 1.06 -13.03
C PRO A 111 14.20 0.22 -13.57
N ILE A 112 13.69 -0.72 -12.76
CA ILE A 112 12.53 -1.58 -13.11
C ILE A 112 11.26 -0.75 -13.25
N PHE A 113 11.16 0.32 -12.47
CA PHE A 113 10.01 1.23 -12.43
C PHE A 113 10.22 2.50 -13.27
N SER A 114 11.28 2.56 -14.09
CA SER A 114 11.45 3.66 -15.02
C SER A 114 10.32 3.69 -16.08
N PRO A 115 9.96 4.85 -16.64
CA PRO A 115 8.91 4.93 -17.66
C PRO A 115 9.13 3.98 -18.84
N GLN A 116 10.38 3.80 -19.28
CA GLN A 116 10.74 2.88 -20.37
C GLN A 116 10.55 1.41 -19.98
N SER A 117 10.83 1.04 -18.73
CA SER A 117 10.61 -0.32 -18.24
C SER A 117 9.12 -0.61 -18.08
N VAL A 118 8.35 0.33 -17.53
CA VAL A 118 6.90 0.20 -17.35
C VAL A 118 6.16 0.10 -18.69
N ALA A 119 6.58 0.89 -19.70
CA ALA A 119 5.96 0.86 -21.04
C ALA A 119 5.98 -0.52 -21.71
N LYS A 120 6.92 -1.40 -21.34
CA LYS A 120 6.99 -2.78 -21.86
C LYS A 120 5.79 -3.63 -21.45
N TYR A 121 5.15 -3.30 -20.33
CA TYR A 121 4.00 -4.03 -19.81
C TYR A 121 2.67 -3.47 -20.31
N GLU A 122 2.66 -2.31 -20.99
CA GLU A 122 1.42 -1.62 -21.36
C GLU A 122 0.54 -2.48 -22.27
N GLN A 123 1.10 -3.00 -23.37
CA GLN A 123 0.31 -3.78 -24.32
C GLN A 123 -0.23 -5.06 -23.69
N GLY A 124 0.60 -5.82 -22.97
CA GLY A 124 0.16 -7.05 -22.31
C GLY A 124 -0.89 -6.79 -21.22
N THR A 125 -0.77 -5.70 -20.47
CA THR A 125 -1.78 -5.28 -19.49
C THR A 125 -3.09 -4.88 -20.19
N ARG A 126 -3.02 -4.17 -21.31
CA ARG A 126 -4.19 -3.79 -22.12
C ARG A 126 -4.90 -5.01 -22.67
N ASP A 127 -4.17 -5.98 -23.20
CA ASP A 127 -4.71 -7.23 -23.71
C ASP A 127 -5.37 -8.05 -22.60
N LEU A 128 -4.75 -8.12 -21.42
CA LEU A 128 -5.33 -8.73 -20.22
C LEU A 128 -6.65 -8.06 -19.82
N CYS A 129 -6.68 -6.73 -19.74
CA CYS A 129 -7.89 -5.98 -19.40
C CYS A 129 -9.03 -6.27 -20.40
N ASN A 130 -8.74 -6.27 -21.70
CA ASN A 130 -9.76 -6.59 -22.71
C ASN A 130 -10.26 -8.03 -22.59
N ALA A 131 -9.35 -9.00 -22.40
CA ALA A 131 -9.72 -10.40 -22.22
C ALA A 131 -10.63 -10.61 -21.00
N LEU A 132 -10.33 -9.97 -19.87
CA LEU A 132 -11.18 -10.03 -18.68
C LEU A 132 -12.55 -9.40 -18.92
N ILE A 133 -12.62 -8.29 -19.68
CA ILE A 133 -13.90 -7.67 -20.06
C ILE A 133 -14.73 -8.62 -20.93
N ASP A 134 -14.09 -9.30 -21.88
CA ASP A 134 -14.76 -10.24 -22.80
C ASP A 134 -15.43 -11.42 -22.05
N GLU A 135 -14.98 -11.76 -20.84
CA GLU A 135 -15.58 -12.83 -20.02
C GLU A 135 -16.99 -12.51 -19.49
N PHE A 136 -17.35 -11.22 -19.43
CA PHE A 136 -18.63 -10.78 -18.88
C PHE A 136 -19.41 -9.77 -19.72
N ILE A 137 -18.82 -9.19 -20.77
CA ILE A 137 -19.47 -8.15 -21.57
C ILE A 137 -20.81 -8.60 -22.18
N ASP A 138 -20.89 -9.84 -22.67
CA ASP A 138 -22.11 -10.41 -23.25
C ASP A 138 -23.18 -10.77 -22.20
N LYS A 139 -22.76 -11.00 -20.95
CA LYS A 139 -23.68 -11.22 -19.82
C LYS A 139 -24.33 -9.92 -19.36
N GLY A 140 -23.66 -8.78 -19.59
CA GLY A 140 -24.11 -7.45 -19.17
C GLY A 140 -24.01 -7.18 -17.67
N THR A 141 -23.44 -8.11 -16.89
CA THR A 141 -23.30 -8.02 -15.43
C THR A 141 -22.03 -8.75 -14.96
N ALA A 142 -21.34 -8.19 -13.97
CA ALA A 142 -20.19 -8.79 -13.30
C ALA A 142 -20.03 -8.24 -11.89
N ASP A 143 -19.35 -8.97 -11.01
CA ASP A 143 -18.72 -8.38 -9.83
C ASP A 143 -17.38 -7.80 -10.27
N ALA A 144 -17.30 -6.50 -10.56
CA ALA A 144 -16.07 -5.91 -11.09
C ALA A 144 -14.86 -6.01 -10.15
N ALA A 145 -15.05 -6.27 -8.85
CA ALA A 145 -13.94 -6.49 -7.94
C ALA A 145 -13.37 -7.90 -8.14
N ALA A 146 -14.24 -8.91 -8.09
CA ALA A 146 -13.86 -10.32 -8.20
C ALA A 146 -13.63 -10.78 -9.66
N ASP A 147 -14.38 -10.29 -10.63
CA ASP A 147 -14.30 -10.76 -12.02
C ASP A 147 -13.29 -9.94 -12.87
N TYR A 148 -12.75 -8.83 -12.35
CA TYR A 148 -11.88 -7.92 -13.12
C TYR A 148 -10.70 -7.37 -12.31
N ALA A 149 -10.97 -6.52 -11.30
CA ALA A 149 -9.93 -5.75 -10.63
C ALA A 149 -8.88 -6.64 -9.94
N GLN A 150 -9.30 -7.77 -9.34
CA GLN A 150 -8.38 -8.67 -8.64
C GLN A 150 -7.33 -9.33 -9.52
N HIS A 151 -7.66 -9.55 -10.79
CA HIS A 151 -6.84 -10.35 -11.69
C HIS A 151 -5.67 -9.55 -12.30
N ILE A 152 -5.88 -8.25 -12.49
CA ILE A 152 -4.94 -7.38 -13.21
C ILE A 152 -3.59 -7.26 -12.49
N PRO A 153 -3.51 -6.77 -11.24
CA PRO A 153 -2.22 -6.49 -10.63
C PRO A 153 -1.45 -7.76 -10.28
N VAL A 154 -2.14 -8.86 -9.92
CA VAL A 154 -1.49 -10.15 -9.63
C VAL A 154 -0.73 -10.67 -10.85
N ARG A 155 -1.37 -10.66 -12.03
CA ARG A 155 -0.74 -11.13 -13.27
C ARG A 155 0.39 -10.22 -13.74
N VAL A 156 0.23 -8.90 -13.61
CA VAL A 156 1.29 -7.94 -13.95
C VAL A 156 2.51 -8.14 -13.03
N ILE A 157 2.31 -8.21 -11.72
CA ILE A 157 3.39 -8.42 -10.74
C ILE A 157 4.04 -9.79 -10.90
N ALA A 158 3.26 -10.85 -11.15
CA ALA A 158 3.79 -12.18 -11.42
C ALA A 158 4.69 -12.19 -12.67
N THR A 159 4.28 -11.48 -13.72
CA THR A 159 5.09 -11.28 -14.94
C THR A 159 6.38 -10.53 -14.62
N MET A 160 6.31 -9.42 -13.89
CA MET A 160 7.50 -8.64 -13.49
C MET A 160 8.50 -9.45 -12.65
N LEU A 161 8.00 -10.33 -11.78
CA LEU A 161 8.81 -11.21 -10.94
C LEU A 161 9.31 -12.47 -11.68
N GLY A 162 8.81 -12.76 -12.87
CA GLY A 162 9.13 -13.98 -13.62
C GLY A 162 8.61 -15.27 -12.97
N VAL A 163 7.50 -15.18 -12.23
CA VAL A 163 6.90 -16.31 -11.51
C VAL A 163 5.66 -16.86 -12.25
N PRO A 164 5.24 -18.12 -12.00
CA PRO A 164 4.18 -18.76 -12.76
C PRO A 164 2.83 -18.03 -12.60
N LEU A 165 2.14 -17.75 -13.71
CA LEU A 165 0.86 -17.03 -13.72
C LEU A 165 -0.29 -17.88 -13.19
N GLU A 166 -0.18 -19.21 -13.31
CA GLU A 166 -1.16 -20.17 -12.79
C GLU A 166 -1.29 -20.14 -11.26
N MET A 167 -0.32 -19.55 -10.56
CA MET A 167 -0.34 -19.35 -9.11
C MET A 167 -1.08 -18.08 -8.68
N GLU A 168 -1.74 -17.39 -9.60
CA GLU A 168 -2.58 -16.23 -9.31
C GLU A 168 -3.54 -16.45 -8.12
N PRO A 169 -4.27 -17.58 -8.00
CA PRO A 169 -5.14 -17.82 -6.86
C PRO A 169 -4.38 -17.87 -5.52
N GLU A 170 -3.23 -18.55 -5.48
CA GLU A 170 -2.38 -18.68 -4.31
C GLU A 170 -1.78 -17.33 -3.90
N PHE A 171 -1.25 -16.57 -4.86
CA PHE A 171 -0.71 -15.24 -4.60
C PHE A 171 -1.79 -14.30 -4.05
N THR A 172 -2.99 -14.36 -4.61
CA THR A 172 -4.14 -13.60 -4.12
C THR A 172 -4.47 -13.98 -2.68
N GLU A 173 -4.61 -15.28 -2.39
CA GLU A 173 -4.89 -15.77 -1.03
C GLU A 173 -3.83 -15.32 -0.03
N TRP A 174 -2.54 -15.41 -0.39
CA TRP A 174 -1.45 -15.04 0.50
C TRP A 174 -1.43 -13.53 0.77
N VAL A 175 -1.63 -12.69 -0.24
CA VAL A 175 -1.68 -11.23 -0.05
C VAL A 175 -2.85 -10.83 0.85
N ARG A 176 -4.04 -11.37 0.62
CA ARG A 176 -5.21 -11.13 1.49
C ARG A 176 -4.97 -11.62 2.91
N GLY A 177 -4.32 -12.77 3.06
CA GLY A 177 -3.92 -13.31 4.36
C GLY A 177 -2.95 -12.40 5.12
N VAL A 178 -2.08 -11.66 4.43
CA VAL A 178 -1.13 -10.71 5.04
C VAL A 178 -1.81 -9.40 5.43
N LEU A 179 -2.69 -8.86 4.57
CA LEU A 179 -3.20 -7.48 4.66
C LEU A 179 -4.63 -7.36 5.21
N GLU A 180 -5.58 -8.21 4.82
CA GLU A 180 -7.00 -8.05 5.20
C GLU A 180 -7.29 -8.60 6.60
N ASN A 181 -6.51 -9.58 7.06
CA ASN A 181 -6.76 -10.30 8.32
C ASN A 181 -5.83 -9.85 9.44
N MET A 182 -5.62 -8.53 9.57
CA MET A 182 -4.61 -7.95 10.48
C MET A 182 -4.73 -8.39 11.95
N THR A 183 -5.95 -8.73 12.40
CA THR A 183 -6.23 -9.22 13.76
C THR A 183 -6.13 -10.74 13.93
N ASP A 184 -6.02 -11.52 12.85
CA ASP A 184 -5.82 -12.97 12.89
C ASP A 184 -4.32 -13.29 12.69
N GLY A 185 -3.61 -13.45 13.81
CA GLY A 185 -2.18 -13.70 13.79
C GLY A 185 -1.80 -15.02 13.09
N GLU A 186 -2.63 -16.06 13.18
CA GLU A 186 -2.31 -17.38 12.60
C GLU A 186 -2.38 -17.34 11.08
N VAL A 187 -3.46 -16.75 10.53
CA VAL A 187 -3.62 -16.55 9.09
C VAL A 187 -2.47 -15.76 8.52
N ARG A 188 -2.10 -14.63 9.16
CA ARG A 188 -0.99 -13.78 8.72
C ARG A 188 0.35 -14.50 8.74
N ILE A 189 0.65 -15.22 9.82
CA ILE A 189 1.91 -15.98 9.95
C ILE A 189 1.99 -17.05 8.86
N LYS A 190 0.89 -17.77 8.59
CA LYS A 190 0.82 -18.78 7.52
C LYS A 190 1.03 -18.14 6.15
N ALA A 191 0.32 -17.06 5.83
CA ALA A 191 0.43 -16.37 4.54
C ALA A 191 1.86 -15.83 4.31
N PHE A 192 2.42 -15.17 5.32
CA PHE A 192 3.80 -14.66 5.27
C PHE A 192 4.82 -15.77 5.02
N ARG A 193 4.69 -16.90 5.74
CA ARG A 193 5.56 -18.07 5.56
C ARG A 193 5.46 -18.65 4.15
N ASN A 194 4.26 -18.79 3.60
CA ASN A 194 4.08 -19.30 2.23
C ASN A 194 4.81 -18.42 1.20
N ILE A 195 4.70 -17.10 1.33
CA ILE A 195 5.40 -16.14 0.46
C ILE A 195 6.92 -16.33 0.56
N VAL A 196 7.45 -16.39 1.78
CA VAL A 196 8.90 -16.57 2.02
C VAL A 196 9.40 -17.91 1.47
N GLU A 197 8.71 -19.01 1.78
CA GLU A 197 9.08 -20.34 1.29
C GLU A 197 9.05 -20.41 -0.24
N PHE A 198 8.04 -19.79 -0.87
CA PHE A 198 7.94 -19.71 -2.31
C PHE A 198 9.14 -18.97 -2.93
N PHE A 199 9.49 -17.78 -2.43
CA PHE A 199 10.60 -17.01 -2.99
C PHE A 199 11.98 -17.61 -2.68
N ILE A 200 12.15 -18.31 -1.55
CA ILE A 200 13.33 -19.15 -1.32
C ILE A 200 13.45 -20.19 -2.42
N GLY A 201 12.34 -20.87 -2.77
CA GLY A 201 12.29 -21.81 -3.88
C GLY A 201 12.66 -21.17 -5.23
N GLN A 202 12.14 -19.97 -5.53
CA GLN A 202 12.47 -19.25 -6.76
C GLN A 202 13.95 -18.87 -6.83
N VAL A 203 14.53 -18.39 -5.73
CA VAL A 203 15.97 -18.07 -5.64
C VAL A 203 16.82 -19.32 -5.88
N GLU A 204 16.50 -20.44 -5.23
CA GLU A 204 17.24 -21.70 -5.41
C GLU A 204 17.11 -22.27 -6.83
N ASP A 205 15.97 -22.08 -7.48
CA ASP A 205 15.80 -22.38 -8.90
C ASP A 205 16.73 -21.50 -9.76
N ARG A 206 16.74 -20.18 -9.57
CA ARG A 206 17.59 -19.26 -10.35
C ARG A 206 19.08 -19.52 -10.17
N LYS A 207 19.52 -20.00 -9.00
CA LYS A 207 20.91 -20.42 -8.77
C LYS A 207 21.33 -21.56 -9.70
N LYS A 208 20.40 -22.47 -10.03
CA LYS A 208 20.63 -23.64 -10.88
C LYS A 208 20.29 -23.37 -12.34
N ASN A 209 19.26 -22.56 -12.57
CA ASN A 209 18.65 -22.25 -13.86
C ASN A 209 18.48 -20.73 -14.01
N PRO A 210 19.56 -19.95 -14.23
CA PRO A 210 19.47 -18.50 -14.39
C PRO A 210 18.58 -18.12 -15.58
N ARG A 211 17.79 -17.05 -15.44
CA ARG A 211 16.89 -16.56 -16.50
C ARG A 211 17.35 -15.19 -16.99
N GLU A 212 17.21 -14.93 -18.28
CA GLU A 212 17.49 -13.61 -18.84
C GLU A 212 16.30 -12.66 -18.61
N ASN A 213 16.57 -11.38 -18.32
CA ASN A 213 15.55 -10.34 -18.11
C ASN A 213 14.53 -10.68 -17.00
N ASP A 214 15.00 -11.36 -15.95
CA ASP A 214 14.22 -11.81 -14.79
C ASP A 214 14.67 -11.03 -13.55
N LEU A 215 13.73 -10.37 -12.87
CA LEU A 215 14.01 -9.50 -11.74
C LEU A 215 14.82 -10.22 -10.63
N ILE A 216 14.44 -11.45 -10.30
CA ILE A 216 15.12 -12.23 -9.25
C ILE A 216 16.58 -12.49 -9.65
N THR A 217 16.81 -12.89 -10.91
CA THR A 217 18.16 -13.10 -11.45
C THR A 217 18.97 -11.79 -11.49
N GLU A 218 18.37 -10.66 -11.88
CA GLU A 218 19.03 -9.36 -11.89
C GLU A 218 19.46 -8.93 -10.49
N LEU A 219 18.57 -9.03 -9.50
CA LEU A 219 18.87 -8.69 -8.11
C LEU A 219 19.94 -9.59 -7.51
N MET A 220 19.87 -10.91 -7.72
CA MET A 220 20.89 -11.85 -7.25
C MET A 220 22.28 -11.54 -7.84
N ASN A 221 22.33 -10.93 -9.02
CA ASN A 221 23.57 -10.54 -9.66
C ASN A 221 24.03 -9.11 -9.36
N ALA A 222 23.16 -8.30 -8.75
CA ALA A 222 23.47 -6.92 -8.42
C ALA A 222 24.60 -6.81 -7.39
N GLU A 223 25.38 -5.74 -7.51
CA GLU A 223 26.46 -5.42 -6.59
C GLU A 223 26.35 -3.99 -6.07
N VAL A 224 26.68 -3.82 -4.79
CA VAL A 224 26.81 -2.53 -4.12
C VAL A 224 28.22 -2.47 -3.56
N GLU A 225 28.99 -1.45 -3.96
CA GLU A 225 30.39 -1.28 -3.54
C GLU A 225 31.27 -2.52 -3.79
N GLY A 226 31.03 -3.20 -4.93
CA GLY A 226 31.79 -4.39 -5.34
C GLY A 226 31.46 -5.66 -4.55
N LYS A 227 30.37 -5.66 -3.78
CA LYS A 227 29.86 -6.85 -3.07
C LYS A 227 28.47 -7.22 -3.60
N LYS A 228 28.23 -8.51 -3.74
CA LYS A 228 26.89 -9.04 -4.04
C LYS A 228 25.91 -8.62 -2.94
N VAL A 229 24.69 -8.29 -3.35
CA VAL A 229 23.63 -7.98 -2.40
C VAL A 229 23.28 -9.20 -1.55
N PRO A 230 22.86 -9.00 -0.28
CA PRO A 230 22.39 -10.10 0.56
C PRO A 230 21.18 -10.80 -0.06
N ILE A 231 21.03 -12.11 0.19
CA ILE A 231 19.88 -12.84 -0.35
C ILE A 231 18.58 -12.43 0.36
N GLU A 232 18.69 -12.04 1.62
CA GLU A 232 17.61 -11.50 2.44
C GLU A 232 17.03 -10.22 1.81
N TYR A 233 17.88 -9.38 1.21
CA TYR A 233 17.44 -8.23 0.44
C TYR A 233 16.62 -8.64 -0.79
N VAL A 234 17.10 -9.63 -1.56
CA VAL A 234 16.38 -10.15 -2.73
C VAL A 234 15.00 -10.69 -2.35
N LEU A 235 14.94 -11.53 -1.31
CA LEU A 235 13.69 -12.09 -0.80
C LEU A 235 12.73 -10.99 -0.33
N GLY A 236 13.24 -9.99 0.40
CA GLY A 236 12.44 -8.87 0.89
C GLY A 236 11.89 -7.98 -0.24
N VAL A 237 12.65 -7.75 -1.31
CA VAL A 237 12.15 -7.05 -2.51
C VAL A 237 11.06 -7.88 -3.21
N CYS A 238 11.25 -9.19 -3.37
CA CYS A 238 10.23 -10.05 -3.99
C CYS A 238 8.92 -10.06 -3.19
N GLN A 239 9.03 -10.15 -1.87
CA GLN A 239 7.90 -10.03 -0.96
C GLN A 239 7.22 -8.66 -1.07
N LEU A 240 7.99 -7.58 -1.11
CA LEU A 240 7.47 -6.22 -1.29
C LEU A 240 6.67 -6.10 -2.59
N MET A 241 7.26 -6.54 -3.70
CA MET A 241 6.63 -6.51 -5.02
C MET A 241 5.29 -7.24 -5.01
N LEU A 242 5.26 -8.45 -4.45
CA LEU A 242 4.05 -9.27 -4.39
C LEU A 242 2.97 -8.62 -3.52
N VAL A 243 3.30 -8.25 -2.28
CA VAL A 243 2.31 -7.75 -1.31
C VAL A 243 1.85 -6.34 -1.67
N ALA A 244 2.78 -5.40 -1.89
CA ALA A 244 2.41 -4.00 -2.12
C ALA A 244 1.85 -3.76 -3.53
N GLY A 245 2.30 -4.53 -4.53
CA GLY A 245 1.86 -4.36 -5.92
C GLY A 245 0.46 -4.89 -6.21
N ILE A 246 -0.02 -5.84 -5.41
CA ILE A 246 -1.30 -6.53 -5.65
C ILE A 246 -2.48 -5.75 -5.03
N ASP A 247 -2.55 -5.67 -3.70
CA ASP A 247 -3.75 -5.24 -2.98
C ASP A 247 -4.10 -3.77 -3.22
N THR A 248 -3.08 -2.90 -3.21
CA THR A 248 -3.26 -1.46 -3.39
C THR A 248 -3.79 -1.13 -4.78
N THR A 249 -3.22 -1.75 -5.82
CA THR A 249 -3.60 -1.54 -7.21
C THR A 249 -4.98 -2.12 -7.51
N TRP A 250 -5.29 -3.32 -7.00
CA TRP A 250 -6.65 -3.88 -7.09
C TRP A 250 -7.62 -2.89 -6.45
N SER A 251 -7.41 -2.52 -5.19
CA SER A 251 -8.31 -1.65 -4.44
C SER A 251 -8.56 -0.32 -5.14
N ALA A 252 -7.52 0.27 -5.74
CA ALA A 252 -7.64 1.48 -6.55
C ALA A 252 -8.51 1.27 -7.80
N ILE A 253 -8.26 0.21 -8.58
CA ILE A 253 -9.06 -0.13 -9.77
C ILE A 253 -10.53 -0.38 -9.37
N GLY A 254 -10.77 -1.18 -8.34
CA GLY A 254 -12.11 -1.49 -7.84
C GLY A 254 -12.87 -0.25 -7.41
N SER A 255 -12.21 0.67 -6.69
CA SER A 255 -12.79 1.94 -6.26
C SER A 255 -13.10 2.87 -7.45
N CYS A 256 -12.21 2.92 -8.46
CA CYS A 256 -12.46 3.65 -9.70
C CYS A 256 -13.68 3.08 -10.44
N MET A 257 -13.79 1.77 -10.55
CA MET A 257 -14.93 1.11 -11.20
C MET A 257 -16.24 1.36 -10.45
N TRP A 258 -16.22 1.29 -9.11
CA TRP A 258 -17.36 1.64 -8.27
C TRP A 258 -17.79 3.10 -8.46
N HIS A 259 -16.82 4.02 -8.51
CA HIS A 259 -17.09 5.42 -8.80
C HIS A 259 -17.75 5.60 -10.16
N MET A 260 -17.16 5.02 -11.22
CA MET A 260 -17.67 5.12 -12.59
C MET A 260 -19.06 4.49 -12.73
N ALA A 261 -19.36 3.43 -11.98
CA ALA A 261 -20.70 2.84 -11.94
C ALA A 261 -21.77 3.82 -11.45
N LYS A 262 -21.41 4.70 -10.50
CA LYS A 262 -22.31 5.68 -9.87
C LYS A 262 -22.36 7.06 -10.55
N HIS A 263 -21.36 7.38 -11.37
CA HIS A 263 -21.18 8.71 -11.97
C HIS A 263 -21.18 8.61 -13.51
N PRO A 264 -22.35 8.39 -14.16
CA PRO A 264 -22.45 8.30 -15.62
C PRO A 264 -21.94 9.53 -16.36
N GLU A 265 -22.03 10.72 -15.77
CA GLU A 265 -21.51 11.98 -16.27
C GLU A 265 -19.98 11.96 -16.40
N HIS A 266 -19.26 11.42 -15.42
CA HIS A 266 -17.80 11.27 -15.49
C HIS A 266 -17.39 10.27 -16.58
N ARG A 267 -18.12 9.16 -16.72
CA ARG A 267 -17.92 8.23 -17.85
C ARG A 267 -18.17 8.90 -19.20
N LYS A 268 -19.16 9.79 -19.30
CA LYS A 268 -19.44 10.54 -20.52
C LYS A 268 -18.29 11.51 -20.82
N GLN A 269 -17.87 12.29 -19.83
CA GLN A 269 -16.78 13.26 -19.96
C GLN A 269 -15.46 12.62 -20.43
N LEU A 270 -15.08 11.46 -19.86
CA LEU A 270 -13.86 10.74 -20.23
C LEU A 270 -13.93 10.12 -21.64
N ARG A 271 -15.11 9.69 -22.09
CA ARG A 271 -15.29 9.19 -23.47
C ARG A 271 -15.24 10.31 -24.50
N GLU A 272 -15.80 11.47 -24.16
CA GLU A 272 -15.82 12.64 -25.05
C GLU A 272 -14.46 13.37 -25.07
N ASN A 273 -13.67 13.26 -23.99
CA ASN A 273 -12.35 13.90 -23.86
C ASN A 273 -11.28 12.91 -23.34
N PRO A 274 -10.74 12.03 -24.19
CA PRO A 274 -9.76 11.03 -23.77
C PRO A 274 -8.46 11.60 -23.18
N ASP A 275 -8.08 12.84 -23.55
CA ASP A 275 -6.89 13.49 -23.01
C ASP A 275 -7.00 13.83 -21.50
N LEU A 276 -8.19 13.69 -20.90
CA LEU A 276 -8.41 13.85 -19.45
C LEU A 276 -7.96 12.65 -18.62
N TRP A 277 -7.69 11.49 -19.21
CA TRP A 277 -7.34 10.29 -18.44
C TRP A 277 -6.16 10.48 -17.47
N PRO A 278 -5.05 11.14 -17.84
CA PRO A 278 -3.95 11.37 -16.91
C PRO A 278 -4.37 12.14 -15.65
N THR A 279 -5.09 13.26 -15.78
CA THR A 279 -5.52 14.05 -14.61
C THR A 279 -6.63 13.35 -13.83
N ALA A 280 -7.54 12.66 -14.52
CA ALA A 280 -8.63 11.93 -13.90
C ALA A 280 -8.13 10.77 -13.04
N ILE A 281 -7.08 10.06 -13.47
CA ILE A 281 -6.48 8.97 -12.70
C ILE A 281 -5.90 9.53 -11.39
N GLU A 282 -5.14 10.62 -11.44
CA GLU A 282 -4.60 11.27 -10.23
C GLU A 282 -5.73 11.74 -9.29
N GLU A 283 -6.82 12.29 -9.82
CA GLU A 283 -7.95 12.70 -8.96
C GLU A 283 -8.66 11.51 -8.31
N LEU A 284 -8.87 10.42 -9.06
CA LEU A 284 -9.47 9.20 -8.53
C LEU A 284 -8.56 8.57 -7.47
N LEU A 285 -7.25 8.57 -7.65
CA LEU A 285 -6.29 8.10 -6.65
C LEU A 285 -6.28 9.01 -5.40
N ARG A 286 -6.51 10.32 -5.55
CA ARG A 286 -6.64 11.24 -4.40
C ARG A 286 -7.85 10.88 -3.56
N VAL A 287 -9.01 10.75 -4.21
CA VAL A 287 -10.28 10.49 -3.53
C VAL A 287 -10.36 9.04 -3.04
N TYR A 288 -9.82 8.07 -3.76
CA TYR A 288 -9.92 6.66 -3.41
C TYR A 288 -8.60 6.04 -2.97
N ALA A 289 -7.71 6.86 -2.37
CA ALA A 289 -6.44 6.40 -1.83
C ALA A 289 -6.65 5.17 -0.93
N PRO A 290 -6.09 3.99 -1.27
CA PRO A 290 -6.40 2.76 -0.53
C PRO A 290 -5.47 2.52 0.66
N VAL A 291 -4.44 3.34 0.84
CA VAL A 291 -3.32 3.04 1.75
C VAL A 291 -3.33 3.95 2.97
N THR A 292 -3.16 3.34 4.13
CA THR A 292 -2.62 3.97 5.33
C THR A 292 -1.31 3.28 5.69
N MET A 293 -0.30 4.03 6.15
CA MET A 293 1.02 3.46 6.47
C MET A 293 1.51 3.96 7.82
N ALA A 294 2.17 3.11 8.60
CA ALA A 294 2.71 3.53 9.88
C ALA A 294 4.17 4.02 9.77
N ARG A 295 4.56 4.81 10.75
CA ARG A 295 5.93 5.08 11.18
C ARG A 295 6.10 4.72 12.64
N ILE A 296 7.35 4.53 13.07
CA ILE A 296 7.71 4.45 14.49
C ILE A 296 8.45 5.72 14.89
N VAL A 297 8.15 6.24 16.08
CA VAL A 297 8.86 7.37 16.67
C VAL A 297 10.19 6.87 17.26
N ASP A 298 11.32 7.42 16.82
CA ASP A 298 12.65 6.94 17.21
C ASP A 298 13.07 7.40 18.62
N HIS A 299 12.62 8.59 19.05
CA HIS A 299 12.91 9.16 20.37
C HIS A 299 11.73 10.01 20.88
N ASP A 300 11.66 10.27 22.18
CA ASP A 300 10.62 11.13 22.76
C ASP A 300 10.60 12.52 22.11
N ILE A 301 9.42 12.95 21.64
CA ILE A 301 9.21 14.25 20.98
C ILE A 301 7.88 14.88 21.38
N GLU A 302 7.77 16.19 21.21
CA GLU A 302 6.48 16.87 21.15
C GLU A 302 6.22 17.30 19.70
N PHE A 303 5.25 16.68 19.06
CA PHE A 303 4.87 16.97 17.68
C PHE A 303 3.48 17.60 17.65
N GLN A 304 3.38 18.86 17.23
CA GLN A 304 2.11 19.61 17.18
C GLN A 304 1.32 19.57 18.50
N GLY A 305 2.03 19.66 19.63
CA GLY A 305 1.44 19.58 20.98
C GLY A 305 1.10 18.16 21.46
N CYS A 306 1.39 17.12 20.66
CA CYS A 306 1.22 15.72 21.04
C CYS A 306 2.54 15.14 21.60
N PRO A 307 2.56 14.67 22.86
CA PRO A 307 3.76 14.12 23.48
C PRO A 307 3.97 12.65 23.09
N MET A 308 4.64 12.41 21.96
CA MET A 308 4.92 11.06 21.46
C MET A 308 6.17 10.46 22.12
N LYS A 309 6.14 9.16 22.38
CA LYS A 309 7.23 8.41 23.01
C LYS A 309 7.99 7.56 22.01
N ALA A 310 9.26 7.29 22.31
CA ALA A 310 10.05 6.34 21.53
C ALA A 310 9.32 4.99 21.45
N GLY A 311 9.15 4.46 20.24
CA GLY A 311 8.40 3.23 19.97
C GLY A 311 6.91 3.42 19.67
N ASP A 312 6.37 4.63 19.87
CA ASP A 312 4.99 4.94 19.47
C ASP A 312 4.81 4.77 17.97
N ARG A 313 3.62 4.33 17.58
CA ARG A 313 3.21 4.20 16.18
C ARG A 313 2.46 5.43 15.74
N VAL A 314 2.75 5.90 14.53
CA VAL A 314 2.00 6.99 13.90
C VAL A 314 1.42 6.48 12.58
N LEU A 315 0.10 6.36 12.51
CA LEU A 315 -0.63 5.92 11.33
C LEU A 315 -0.88 7.10 10.41
N MET A 316 -0.10 7.20 9.34
CA MET A 316 -0.29 8.19 8.28
C MET A 316 -1.51 7.80 7.45
N ALA A 317 -2.63 8.47 7.72
CA ALA A 317 -3.85 8.31 6.94
C ALA A 317 -3.83 9.23 5.71
N PHE A 318 -3.16 8.78 4.64
CA PHE A 318 -3.21 9.47 3.34
C PHE A 318 -4.64 9.75 2.84
N PRO A 319 -5.66 8.89 3.04
CA PRO A 319 -7.03 9.19 2.61
C PRO A 319 -7.67 10.35 3.37
N ALA A 320 -7.21 10.63 4.59
CA ALA A 320 -7.61 11.80 5.38
C ALA A 320 -6.92 13.07 4.86
N ALA A 321 -5.59 13.01 4.67
CA ALA A 321 -4.79 14.11 4.15
C ALA A 321 -5.23 14.53 2.74
N ASN A 322 -5.51 13.56 1.87
CA ASN A 322 -5.99 13.79 0.51
C ASN A 322 -7.38 14.43 0.44
N ARG A 323 -8.07 14.54 1.58
CA ARG A 323 -9.36 15.22 1.73
C ARG A 323 -9.29 16.45 2.63
N ASP A 324 -8.10 16.98 2.90
CA ASP A 324 -7.99 18.20 3.71
C ASP A 324 -8.41 19.43 2.89
N PRO A 325 -9.48 20.17 3.28
CA PRO A 325 -9.92 21.37 2.57
C PRO A 325 -8.89 22.51 2.59
N ARG A 326 -7.89 22.43 3.48
CA ARG A 326 -6.77 23.39 3.52
C ARG A 326 -5.80 23.20 2.34
N GLN A 327 -5.73 21.99 1.79
CA GLN A 327 -4.87 21.65 0.66
C GLN A 327 -5.64 21.54 -0.66
N PHE A 328 -6.87 21.02 -0.64
CA PHE A 328 -7.67 20.77 -1.83
C PHE A 328 -9.03 21.47 -1.72
N GLU A 329 -9.36 22.35 -2.67
CA GLU A 329 -10.71 22.91 -2.78
C GLU A 329 -11.72 21.81 -3.14
N ASN A 330 -12.89 21.81 -2.49
CA ASN A 330 -13.93 20.77 -2.61
C ASN A 330 -13.32 19.35 -2.54
N PRO A 331 -12.67 19.01 -1.41
CA PRO A 331 -11.83 17.81 -1.31
C PRO A 331 -12.62 16.50 -1.45
N ASP A 332 -13.90 16.50 -1.11
CA ASP A 332 -14.76 15.31 -1.17
C ASP A 332 -15.36 15.07 -2.57
N GLU A 333 -15.25 16.05 -3.47
CA GLU A 333 -15.72 15.94 -4.85
C GLU A 333 -14.61 15.38 -5.76
N VAL A 334 -15.02 14.61 -6.76
CA VAL A 334 -14.12 14.14 -7.83
C VAL A 334 -14.18 15.14 -8.98
N ILE A 335 -13.09 15.88 -9.17
CA ILE A 335 -12.92 16.87 -10.24
C ILE A 335 -11.88 16.33 -11.23
N LEU A 336 -12.33 15.72 -12.34
CA LEU A 336 -11.47 14.96 -13.26
C LEU A 336 -10.34 15.77 -13.92
N ASP A 337 -10.48 17.09 -13.96
CA ASP A 337 -9.53 18.05 -14.52
C ASP A 337 -8.86 18.92 -13.45
N ARG A 338 -8.81 18.45 -12.19
CA ARG A 338 -8.11 19.16 -11.10
C ARG A 338 -6.64 19.40 -11.45
N GLU A 339 -6.30 20.65 -11.79
CA GLU A 339 -4.93 21.03 -12.17
C GLU A 339 -3.94 20.94 -10.99
N ASN A 340 -4.37 21.35 -9.80
CA ASN A 340 -3.54 21.33 -8.59
C ASN A 340 -3.84 20.09 -7.75
N ASN A 341 -3.22 18.97 -8.13
CA ASN A 341 -3.37 17.70 -7.41
C ASN A 341 -2.01 17.20 -6.89
N ARG A 342 -1.65 17.62 -5.67
CA ARG A 342 -0.43 17.21 -4.96
C ARG A 342 -0.73 16.15 -3.90
N HIS A 343 -1.55 15.16 -4.23
CA HIS A 343 -1.86 14.04 -3.34
C HIS A 343 -0.67 13.10 -3.12
#